data_AF-A0A9N8EXG4-F1
#
_entry.id   AF-A0A9N8EXG4-F1
#
_cell.length_a   1.000
_cell.length_b   1.000
_cell.length_c   1.000
_cell.angle_alpha   90.00
_cell.angle_beta   90.00
_cell.angle_gamma   90.00
#
_symmetry.space_group_name_H-M   'P 1'
#
loop_
_entity.id
_entity.type
_entity.pdbx_description
1 polymer ?
#
loop_
_entity_poly.entity_id
_entity_poly.type
_entity_poly.pdbx_seq_one_letter_code
_entity_poly.pdbx_strand_id
1 'polypeptide(L)'
;MAIVLSSWTWRRRRRSIYPLLATLVLLQVLPECAAWSLFPRISLPKRLSVRGFDRTYYGLSQNNTIPDPLEVAAIVGVRPCMMAPKLVWKLAWRGHGALLPLLHVGDGAKPRDSKQSLKVLWCKAIASMDKTSKVFDDKWTYDTLPRGSRWLLRILPTRWFPRLHHANIEARTAYLDQIVQGEIMDRVRQPDNAIQNIRLISVGAGYDVRCSRLLSQYYADHDTIQMTAYECDLDHVVQSKQKILDRIQRRRPQSRHPTLISMDLNDLNGTVTQTLQEIILQDGGNNNNNNKQSTHTIFISEGVMIYLNQGVPSGLLQLCSETAIQAGSTASFCFADRLENVPGGDREAAILELSRNGWELIDFCPKPGLARHMGLARLL
;
A
#
# COMPACT_ATOMS: atom_id res chain seq x y z
N MET A 1 -1.96 -34.84 53.50
CA MET A 1 -2.08 -33.93 54.66
C MET A 1 -1.42 -32.61 54.30
N ALA A 2 -2.12 -31.51 54.57
CA ALA A 2 -2.01 -30.21 53.87
C ALA A 2 -0.64 -29.51 53.97
N ILE A 3 -0.24 -28.88 52.86
CA ILE A 3 0.79 -27.83 52.82
C ILE A 3 0.07 -26.50 52.63
N VAL A 4 0.22 -25.63 53.63
CA VAL A 4 -0.10 -24.20 53.60
C VAL A 4 1.13 -23.48 53.09
N LEU A 5 1.07 -22.80 51.94
CA LEU A 5 1.97 -21.70 51.62
C LEU A 5 1.27 -20.61 50.79
N SER A 6 1.00 -19.52 51.51
CA SER A 6 1.06 -18.10 51.18
C SER A 6 0.89 -17.64 49.71
N SER A 7 -0.18 -16.87 49.55
CA SER A 7 -0.42 -15.86 48.52
C SER A 7 0.78 -14.93 48.28
N TRP A 8 1.32 -14.95 47.06
CA TRP A 8 2.15 -13.87 46.52
C TRP A 8 1.39 -13.12 45.43
N THR A 9 0.99 -11.90 45.78
CA THR A 9 0.30 -10.94 44.92
C THR A 9 1.23 -10.41 43.83
N TRP A 10 1.03 -10.86 42.58
CA TRP A 10 1.66 -10.27 41.40
C TRP A 10 0.89 -9.03 40.93
N ARG A 11 0.90 -7.95 41.74
CA ARG A 11 0.33 -6.64 41.37
C ARG A 11 1.39 -5.79 40.65
N ARG A 12 1.25 -5.78 39.32
CA ARG A 12 1.64 -4.73 38.35
C ARG A 12 2.41 -3.52 38.91
N ARG A 13 3.72 -3.48 38.66
CA ARG A 13 4.45 -2.22 38.40
C ARG A 13 4.61 -2.04 36.88
N ARG A 14 3.55 -1.63 36.18
CA ARG A 14 3.69 -0.98 34.87
C ARG A 14 4.03 0.49 35.13
N ARG A 15 5.31 0.79 35.36
CA ARG A 15 5.80 2.17 35.37
C ARG A 15 5.63 2.75 33.96
N SER A 16 4.58 3.53 33.80
CA SER A 16 4.35 4.65 32.89
C SER A 16 5.43 4.93 31.81
N ILE A 17 5.48 4.12 30.74
CA ILE A 17 6.14 4.48 29.46
C ILE A 17 5.20 5.37 28.62
N TYR A 18 3.91 5.36 28.94
CA TYR A 18 2.83 6.10 28.28
C TYR A 18 3.03 7.63 28.20
N PRO A 19 3.49 8.35 29.24
CA PRO A 19 3.71 9.79 29.16
C PRO A 19 4.87 10.14 28.22
N LEU A 20 5.94 9.33 28.18
CA LEU A 20 7.12 9.61 27.34
C LEU A 20 6.80 9.39 25.84
N LEU A 21 6.01 8.36 25.53
CA LEU A 21 5.46 8.13 24.20
C LEU A 21 4.43 9.20 23.81
N ALA A 22 3.56 9.62 24.73
CA ALA A 22 2.61 10.71 24.50
C ALA A 22 3.33 12.04 24.24
N THR A 23 4.41 12.34 24.98
CA THR A 23 5.23 13.56 24.79
C THR A 23 6.00 13.52 23.46
N LEU A 24 6.51 12.36 23.03
CA LEU A 24 7.17 12.21 21.72
C LEU A 24 6.19 12.31 20.54
N VAL A 25 4.96 11.82 20.70
CA VAL A 25 3.89 12.03 19.73
C VAL A 25 3.43 13.50 19.75
N LEU A 26 3.33 14.13 20.92
CA LEU A 26 3.07 15.57 21.07
C LEU A 26 4.16 16.43 20.42
N LEU A 27 5.44 16.04 20.49
CA LEU A 27 6.52 16.73 19.78
C LEU A 27 6.43 16.60 18.25
N GLN A 28 5.66 15.64 17.72
CA GLN A 28 5.30 15.55 16.29
C GLN A 28 3.95 16.20 15.97
N VAL A 29 3.15 16.52 16.98
CA VAL A 29 1.77 17.04 16.88
C VAL A 29 1.67 18.50 17.29
N LEU A 30 2.71 19.12 17.90
CA LEU A 30 2.73 20.55 18.20
C LEU A 30 2.46 21.33 16.91
N PRO A 31 1.25 21.90 16.75
CA PRO A 31 0.97 22.78 15.64
C PRO A 31 1.77 24.05 15.92
N GLU A 32 2.37 24.60 14.87
CA GLU A 32 2.95 25.93 14.85
C GLU A 32 1.87 26.98 15.15
N CYS A 33 1.54 27.22 16.42
CA CYS A 33 0.72 28.37 16.81
C CYS A 33 1.36 29.25 17.88
N ALA A 34 2.56 28.91 18.41
CA ALA A 34 3.24 29.77 19.39
C ALA A 34 4.77 29.91 19.22
N ALA A 35 5.42 29.10 18.38
CA ALA A 35 6.89 29.13 18.26
C ALA A 35 7.43 30.15 17.25
N TRP A 36 6.57 30.74 16.41
CA TRP A 36 6.99 31.68 15.36
C TRP A 36 6.90 33.16 15.77
N SER A 37 6.33 33.48 16.93
CA SER A 37 6.24 34.86 17.45
C SER A 37 7.40 35.25 18.38
N LEU A 38 8.31 34.33 18.72
CA LEU A 38 9.42 34.57 19.65
C LEU A 38 10.80 34.67 19.01
N PHE A 39 10.90 34.51 17.68
CA PHE A 39 12.14 34.80 16.96
C PHE A 39 12.04 36.19 16.31
N PRO A 40 13.00 37.11 16.58
CA PRO A 40 13.01 38.40 15.91
C PRO A 40 13.11 38.17 14.40
N ARG A 41 12.36 38.98 13.62
CA ARG A 41 12.25 38.95 12.14
C ARG A 41 13.59 38.66 11.46
N ILE A 42 13.89 37.38 11.25
CA ILE A 42 14.87 36.95 10.26
C ILE A 42 14.14 37.10 8.94
N SER A 43 14.62 38.03 8.10
CA SER A 43 14.17 38.22 6.73
C SER A 43 14.02 36.87 6.05
N LEU A 44 12.78 36.51 5.66
CA LEU A 44 12.49 35.31 4.89
C LEU A 44 13.39 35.30 3.65
N PRO A 45 14.29 34.31 3.48
CA PRO A 45 15.03 34.17 2.25
C PRO A 45 14.02 33.94 1.11
N LYS A 46 14.11 34.77 0.06
CA LYS A 46 13.39 34.56 -1.19
C LYS A 46 13.79 33.17 -1.72
N ARG A 47 12.81 32.26 -1.81
CA ARG A 47 12.89 30.82 -2.18
C ARG A 47 13.32 29.86 -1.06
N LEU A 48 12.38 29.54 -0.17
CA LEU A 48 12.42 28.29 0.60
C LEU A 48 12.16 27.10 -0.34
N SER A 49 13.11 26.16 -0.39
CA SER A 49 12.99 24.92 -1.15
C SER A 49 12.14 23.90 -0.35
N VAL A 50 10.96 23.58 -0.86
CA VAL A 50 9.93 22.76 -0.20
C VAL A 50 9.95 21.36 -0.83
N ARG A 51 10.23 20.30 -0.07
CA ARG A 51 10.24 18.93 -0.63
C ARG A 51 8.80 18.52 -0.95
N GLY A 52 8.59 18.00 -2.17
CA GLY A 52 7.26 17.80 -2.75
C GLY A 52 6.79 18.96 -3.64
N PHE A 53 7.52 20.09 -3.64
CA PHE A 53 7.14 21.33 -4.34
C PHE A 53 8.35 22.07 -4.94
N ASP A 54 9.55 21.47 -4.87
CA ASP A 54 10.76 22.08 -5.37
C ASP A 54 10.90 21.75 -6.86
N ARG A 55 10.51 22.71 -7.72
CA ARG A 55 10.75 22.67 -9.17
C ARG A 55 12.22 22.36 -9.50
N THR A 56 13.16 22.60 -8.57
CA THR A 56 14.59 22.31 -8.78
C THR A 56 14.98 20.85 -8.54
N TYR A 57 14.23 20.09 -7.73
CA TYR A 57 14.53 18.67 -7.44
C TYR A 57 13.86 17.70 -8.41
N TYR A 58 12.78 18.14 -9.06
CA TYR A 58 12.13 17.44 -10.17
C TYR A 58 12.61 17.95 -11.54
N GLY A 59 13.72 18.70 -11.55
CA GLY A 59 14.36 19.23 -12.76
C GLY A 59 13.83 20.60 -13.15
N LEU A 60 14.75 21.56 -13.26
CA LEU A 60 14.57 22.78 -14.06
C LEU A 60 14.60 22.48 -15.58
N SER A 61 14.52 21.22 -15.99
CA SER A 61 14.17 20.87 -17.37
C SER A 61 12.72 21.29 -17.59
N GLN A 62 12.47 22.04 -18.66
CA GLN A 62 11.23 22.77 -18.98
C GLN A 62 9.95 21.91 -19.15
N ASN A 63 9.95 20.63 -18.74
CA ASN A 63 8.86 19.66 -18.85
C ASN A 63 8.61 18.92 -17.52
N ASN A 64 8.20 19.59 -16.44
CA ASN A 64 7.76 18.85 -15.26
C ASN A 64 6.33 18.34 -15.47
N THR A 65 6.21 17.19 -16.14
CA THR A 65 4.94 16.48 -16.41
C THR A 65 4.29 15.91 -15.13
N ILE A 66 4.92 16.09 -13.96
CA ILE A 66 4.35 15.69 -12.68
C ILE A 66 3.42 16.80 -12.15
N PRO A 67 2.12 16.51 -11.92
CA PRO A 67 1.16 17.47 -11.39
C PRO A 67 1.46 17.88 -9.95
N ASP A 68 0.88 19.01 -9.53
CA ASP A 68 1.01 19.48 -8.15
C ASP A 68 0.27 18.56 -7.17
N PRO A 69 0.75 18.35 -5.93
CA PRO A 69 0.02 17.57 -4.92
C PRO A 69 -1.43 17.99 -4.69
N LEU A 70 -1.77 19.27 -4.84
CA LEU A 70 -3.15 19.76 -4.75
C LEU A 70 -4.01 19.22 -5.90
N GLU A 71 -3.45 19.20 -7.10
CA GLU A 71 -4.10 18.72 -8.31
C GLU A 71 -4.31 17.20 -8.25
N VAL A 72 -3.29 16.44 -7.83
CA VAL A 72 -3.41 14.99 -7.58
C VAL A 72 -4.47 14.71 -6.51
N ALA A 73 -4.47 15.47 -5.42
CA ALA A 73 -5.46 15.30 -4.36
C ALA A 73 -6.89 15.57 -4.86
N ALA A 74 -7.05 16.57 -5.72
CA ALA A 74 -8.33 16.86 -6.37
C ALA A 74 -8.78 15.74 -7.33
N ILE A 75 -7.88 15.24 -8.19
CA ILE A 75 -8.14 14.14 -9.13
C ILE A 75 -8.60 12.89 -8.38
N VAL A 76 -7.90 12.52 -7.32
CA VAL A 76 -8.18 11.30 -6.54
C VAL A 76 -9.29 11.52 -5.49
N GLY A 77 -9.73 12.76 -5.28
CA GLY A 77 -10.77 13.10 -4.32
C GLY A 77 -10.35 12.89 -2.86
N VAL A 78 -9.09 13.16 -2.52
CA VAL A 78 -8.55 13.12 -1.16
C VAL A 78 -8.16 14.51 -0.68
N ARG A 79 -7.97 14.68 0.63
CA ARG A 79 -7.48 15.95 1.16
C ARG A 79 -6.01 16.17 0.77
N PRO A 80 -5.59 17.38 0.42
CA PRO A 80 -4.21 17.62 0.02
C PRO A 80 -3.21 17.42 1.16
N CYS A 81 -1.95 17.26 0.78
CA CYS A 81 -0.84 17.32 1.71
C CYS A 81 -0.68 18.74 2.27
N MET A 82 -0.25 18.85 3.52
CA MET A 82 0.21 20.09 4.12
C MET A 82 1.48 20.57 3.42
N MET A 83 1.48 21.84 3.02
CA MET A 83 2.67 22.54 2.55
C MET A 83 3.67 22.66 3.70
N ALA A 84 4.84 22.02 3.58
CA ALA A 84 5.86 22.10 4.62
C ALA A 84 7.28 22.06 4.03
N PRO A 85 8.26 22.78 4.60
CA PRO A 85 9.64 22.77 4.13
C PRO A 85 10.27 21.37 4.07
N LYS A 86 11.28 21.20 3.22
CA LYS A 86 12.01 19.92 3.03
C LYS A 86 12.53 19.31 4.33
N LEU A 87 13.01 20.18 5.22
CA LEU A 87 13.52 19.79 6.52
C LEU A 87 12.43 19.15 7.38
N VAL A 88 11.23 19.74 7.43
CA VAL A 88 10.08 19.24 8.19
C VAL A 88 9.68 17.85 7.70
N TRP A 89 9.54 17.65 6.40
CA TRP A 89 9.26 16.34 5.81
C TRP A 89 10.30 15.28 6.21
N LYS A 90 11.59 15.63 6.13
CA LYS A 90 12.71 14.73 6.45
C LYS A 90 12.75 14.39 7.94
N LEU A 91 12.56 15.38 8.81
CA LEU A 91 12.51 15.20 10.26
C LEU A 91 11.30 14.35 10.66
N ALA A 92 10.11 14.63 10.12
CA ALA A 92 8.92 13.83 10.36
C ALA A 92 9.13 12.35 9.93
N TRP A 93 9.72 12.10 8.77
CA TRP A 93 9.98 10.72 8.30
C TRP A 93 11.01 9.97 9.17
N ARG A 94 12.05 10.68 9.61
CA ARG A 94 13.09 10.13 10.48
C ARG A 94 12.55 9.86 11.88
N GLY A 95 11.84 10.84 12.45
CA GLY A 95 11.17 10.74 13.74
C GLY A 95 10.19 9.58 13.77
N HIS A 96 9.32 9.45 12.76
CA HIS A 96 8.43 8.29 12.63
C HIS A 96 9.23 6.97 12.64
N GLY A 97 10.33 6.89 11.89
CA GLY A 97 11.19 5.70 11.89
C GLY A 97 11.84 5.38 13.23
N ALA A 98 12.21 6.40 14.00
CA ALA A 98 12.75 6.24 15.35
C ALA A 98 11.69 5.78 16.37
N LEU A 99 10.42 6.14 16.15
CA LEU A 99 9.30 5.72 17.02
C LEU A 99 8.81 4.30 16.72
N LEU A 100 8.97 3.80 15.49
CA LEU A 100 8.48 2.47 15.10
C LEU A 100 8.91 1.33 16.04
N PRO A 101 10.18 1.22 16.48
CA PRO A 101 10.57 0.20 17.44
C PRO A 101 9.75 0.24 18.74
N LEU A 102 9.44 1.44 19.25
CA LEU A 102 8.62 1.65 20.45
C LEU A 102 7.16 1.23 20.20
N LEU A 103 6.61 1.60 19.03
CA LEU A 103 5.25 1.25 18.63
C LEU A 103 5.07 -0.27 18.42
N HIS A 104 6.15 -1.00 18.17
CA HIS A 104 6.15 -2.46 17.98
C HIS A 104 6.85 -3.22 19.12
N VAL A 105 6.98 -2.63 20.32
CA VAL A 105 7.49 -3.36 21.49
C VAL A 105 6.54 -4.52 21.82
N GLY A 106 7.09 -5.73 21.84
CA GLY A 106 6.32 -6.96 22.08
C GLY A 106 5.41 -7.36 20.92
N ASP A 107 5.58 -6.79 19.73
CA ASP A 107 4.87 -7.22 18.54
C ASP A 107 5.55 -8.46 17.93
N GLY A 108 4.96 -9.64 18.15
CA GLY A 108 5.46 -10.89 17.56
C GLY A 108 5.33 -10.99 16.04
N ALA A 109 4.55 -10.10 15.40
CA ALA A 109 4.45 -9.98 13.96
C ALA A 109 5.42 -8.93 13.37
N LYS A 110 6.29 -8.35 14.21
CA LYS A 110 7.26 -7.37 13.76
C LYS A 110 8.30 -8.03 12.85
N PRO A 111 8.43 -7.59 11.60
CA PRO A 111 9.49 -8.02 10.69
C PRO A 111 10.86 -7.56 11.18
N ARG A 112 11.90 -8.34 10.88
CA ARG A 112 13.28 -8.00 11.26
C ARG A 112 13.79 -6.75 10.53
N ASP A 113 13.46 -6.59 9.23
CA ASP A 113 14.11 -5.57 8.38
C ASP A 113 13.19 -4.60 7.61
N SER A 114 11.87 -4.69 7.72
CA SER A 114 10.96 -3.86 6.89
C SER A 114 10.50 -2.56 7.58
N LYS A 115 11.45 -1.74 8.06
CA LYS A 115 11.14 -0.42 8.65
C LYS A 115 10.29 0.44 7.70
N GLN A 116 10.53 0.36 6.40
CA GLN A 116 9.80 1.12 5.40
C GLN A 116 8.34 0.66 5.28
N SER A 117 8.09 -0.65 5.16
CA SER A 117 6.74 -1.22 5.10
C SER A 117 5.94 -0.93 6.36
N LEU A 118 6.58 -0.93 7.53
CA LEU A 118 5.94 -0.51 8.78
C LEU A 118 5.58 0.99 8.79
N LYS A 119 6.45 1.88 8.28
CA LYS A 119 6.10 3.31 8.16
C LYS A 119 4.89 3.50 7.26
N VAL A 120 4.87 2.80 6.14
CA VAL A 120 3.76 2.83 5.19
C VAL A 120 2.48 2.33 5.86
N LEU A 121 2.54 1.21 6.59
CA LEU A 121 1.40 0.64 7.30
C LEU A 121 0.79 1.63 8.31
N TRP A 122 1.62 2.29 9.11
CA TRP A 122 1.14 3.31 10.06
C TRP A 122 0.54 4.52 9.36
N CYS A 123 1.13 4.97 8.25
CA CYS A 123 0.56 6.05 7.45
C CYS A 123 -0.78 5.67 6.83
N LYS A 124 -0.90 4.45 6.29
CA LYS A 124 -2.18 3.90 5.80
C LYS A 124 -3.20 3.85 6.94
N ALA A 125 -2.82 3.38 8.13
CA ALA A 125 -3.71 3.31 9.29
C ALA A 125 -4.17 4.70 9.77
N ILE A 126 -3.33 5.72 9.71
CA ILE A 126 -3.73 7.11 10.04
C ILE A 126 -4.78 7.59 9.04
N ALA A 127 -4.56 7.38 7.74
CA ALA A 127 -5.49 7.79 6.69
C ALA A 127 -6.82 7.01 6.75
N SER A 128 -6.76 5.69 6.94
CA SER A 128 -7.92 4.80 6.92
C SER A 128 -8.83 4.92 8.15
N MET A 129 -8.37 5.62 9.19
CA MET A 129 -9.16 5.94 10.38
C MET A 129 -10.00 7.22 10.22
N ASP A 130 -9.75 8.04 9.19
CA ASP A 130 -10.55 9.20 8.88
C ASP A 130 -11.79 8.79 8.07
N LYS A 131 -12.98 8.88 8.66
CA LYS A 131 -14.26 8.52 8.00
C LYS A 131 -14.57 9.36 6.76
N THR A 132 -13.94 10.52 6.61
CA THR A 132 -14.11 11.38 5.43
C THR A 132 -13.14 11.03 4.30
N SER A 133 -12.16 10.17 4.57
CA SER A 133 -11.18 9.74 3.58
C SER A 133 -11.75 8.68 2.65
N LYS A 134 -11.33 8.71 1.38
CA LYS A 134 -11.61 7.67 0.39
C LYS A 134 -10.96 6.32 0.72
N VAL A 135 -9.94 6.30 1.58
CA VAL A 135 -9.28 5.07 2.04
C VAL A 135 -9.81 4.59 3.39
N PHE A 136 -10.92 5.16 3.88
CA PHE A 136 -11.59 4.63 5.07
C PHE A 136 -11.95 3.17 4.85
N ASP A 137 -11.40 2.29 5.68
CA ASP A 137 -11.44 0.85 5.46
C ASP A 137 -12.09 0.11 6.63
N ASP A 138 -13.01 0.76 7.34
CA ASP A 138 -13.66 0.21 8.54
C ASP A 138 -12.66 -0.48 9.49
N LYS A 139 -11.48 0.12 9.68
CA LYS A 139 -10.41 -0.37 10.57
C LYS A 139 -9.66 -1.62 10.09
N TRP A 140 -9.78 -2.06 8.82
CA TRP A 140 -9.00 -3.19 8.29
C TRP A 140 -7.50 -2.99 8.52
N THR A 141 -6.96 -1.84 8.11
CA THR A 141 -5.55 -1.49 8.31
C THR A 141 -5.23 -1.27 9.79
N TYR A 142 -6.13 -0.63 10.56
CA TYR A 142 -5.95 -0.46 12.00
C TYR A 142 -5.86 -1.81 12.74
N ASP A 143 -6.57 -2.83 12.27
CA ASP A 143 -6.55 -4.17 12.85
C ASP A 143 -5.27 -4.96 12.55
N THR A 144 -4.40 -4.46 11.66
CA THR A 144 -3.03 -4.98 11.52
C THR A 144 -2.13 -4.57 12.69
N LEU A 145 -2.42 -3.42 13.33
CA LEU A 145 -1.50 -2.80 14.28
C LEU A 145 -1.39 -3.57 15.61
N PRO A 146 -0.25 -3.46 16.31
CA PRO A 146 -0.03 -4.11 17.61
C PRO A 146 -1.05 -3.65 18.65
N ARG A 147 -1.53 -4.57 19.49
CA ARG A 147 -2.50 -4.24 20.55
C ARG A 147 -1.99 -3.13 21.49
N GLY A 148 -0.69 -3.13 21.78
CA GLY A 148 -0.05 -2.22 22.74
C GLY A 148 0.07 -0.76 22.28
N SER A 149 0.00 -0.49 20.97
CA SER A 149 0.23 0.84 20.39
C SER A 149 -0.92 1.35 19.54
N ARG A 150 -1.74 0.47 18.94
CA ARG A 150 -2.84 0.88 18.06
C ARG A 150 -3.83 1.85 18.72
N TRP A 151 -4.00 1.77 20.04
CA TRP A 151 -4.88 2.67 20.80
C TRP A 151 -4.53 4.15 20.59
N LEU A 152 -3.29 4.49 20.21
CA LEU A 152 -2.89 5.87 19.88
C LEU A 152 -3.79 6.46 18.79
N LEU A 153 -4.11 5.69 17.74
CA LEU A 153 -5.00 6.15 16.66
C LEU A 153 -6.48 6.20 17.08
N ARG A 154 -6.84 5.58 18.21
CA ARG A 154 -8.19 5.66 18.77
C ARG A 154 -8.36 6.92 19.64
N ILE A 155 -7.32 7.32 20.35
CA ILE A 155 -7.37 8.44 21.30
C ILE A 155 -7.03 9.76 20.60
N LEU A 156 -6.05 9.76 19.69
CA LEU A 156 -5.65 10.96 18.97
C LEU A 156 -6.51 11.09 17.71
N PRO A 157 -7.33 12.15 17.59
CA PRO A 157 -8.07 12.42 16.36
C PRO A 157 -7.12 12.44 15.16
N THR A 158 -7.52 11.84 14.03
CA THR A 158 -6.73 11.85 12.79
C THR A 158 -6.33 13.26 12.34
N ARG A 159 -7.19 14.25 12.60
CA ARG A 159 -6.94 15.69 12.38
C ARG A 159 -5.73 16.27 13.10
N TRP A 160 -5.21 15.61 14.14
CA TRP A 160 -4.02 16.06 14.87
C TRP A 160 -2.72 15.56 14.24
N PHE A 161 -2.78 14.58 13.35
CA PHE A 161 -1.60 14.18 12.59
C PHE A 161 -1.41 15.18 11.44
N PRO A 162 -0.26 15.86 11.35
CA PRO A 162 -0.02 16.77 10.24
C PRO A 162 -0.04 15.97 8.93
N ARG A 163 -0.78 16.46 7.93
CA ARG A 163 -1.02 15.82 6.63
C ARG A 163 0.22 15.82 5.74
N LEU A 164 1.28 15.17 6.18
CA LEU A 164 2.55 15.04 5.46
C LEU A 164 2.58 13.69 4.73
N HIS A 165 3.39 12.75 5.20
CA HIS A 165 3.60 11.45 4.56
C HIS A 165 2.34 10.62 4.40
N HIS A 166 1.43 10.66 5.38
CA HIS A 166 0.20 9.89 5.30
C HIS A 166 -0.76 10.40 4.21
N ALA A 167 -0.75 11.70 3.89
CA ALA A 167 -1.58 12.24 2.80
C ALA A 167 -1.06 11.82 1.41
N ASN A 168 0.27 11.74 1.23
CA ASN A 168 0.85 11.20 0.00
C ASN A 168 0.59 9.70 -0.15
N ILE A 169 0.57 8.96 0.96
CA ILE A 169 0.20 7.53 0.98
C ILE A 169 -1.30 7.35 0.75
N GLU A 170 -2.15 8.21 1.32
CA GLU A 170 -3.58 8.24 1.09
C GLU A 170 -3.91 8.45 -0.38
N ALA A 171 -3.27 9.41 -1.06
CA ALA A 171 -3.50 9.65 -2.49
C ALA A 171 -3.24 8.42 -3.35
N ARG A 172 -2.10 7.73 -3.18
CA ARG A 172 -1.84 6.50 -3.95
C ARG A 172 -2.77 5.36 -3.59
N THR A 173 -3.12 5.20 -2.31
CA THR A 173 -4.00 4.12 -1.86
C THR A 173 -5.42 4.36 -2.35
N ALA A 174 -5.91 5.60 -2.33
CA ALA A 174 -7.22 5.96 -2.86
C ALA A 174 -7.32 5.73 -4.37
N TYR A 175 -6.30 6.16 -5.12
CA TYR A 175 -6.24 5.89 -6.55
C TYR A 175 -6.29 4.40 -6.83
N LEU A 176 -5.40 3.62 -6.20
CA LEU A 176 -5.30 2.18 -6.43
C LEU A 176 -6.57 1.43 -6.00
N ASP A 177 -7.19 1.82 -4.88
CA ASP A 177 -8.45 1.27 -4.42
C ASP A 177 -9.61 1.57 -5.39
N GLN A 178 -9.62 2.77 -5.99
CA GLN A 178 -10.61 3.16 -7.00
C GLN A 178 -10.44 2.36 -8.29
N ILE A 179 -9.23 2.27 -8.84
CA ILE A 179 -9.02 1.58 -10.13
C ILE A 179 -9.21 0.06 -10.01
N VAL A 180 -8.79 -0.56 -8.90
CA VAL A 180 -8.99 -2.01 -8.68
C VAL A 180 -10.48 -2.31 -8.53
N GLN A 181 -11.23 -1.51 -7.76
CA GLN A 181 -12.67 -1.70 -7.63
C GLN A 181 -13.41 -1.41 -8.94
N GLY A 182 -13.00 -0.35 -9.66
CA GLY A 182 -13.54 -0.02 -10.97
C GLY A 182 -13.36 -1.16 -11.95
N GLU A 183 -12.15 -1.72 -12.04
CA GLU A 183 -11.87 -2.85 -12.93
C GLU A 183 -12.70 -4.09 -12.55
N ILE A 184 -12.81 -4.42 -11.25
CA ILE A 184 -13.68 -5.51 -10.79
C ILE A 184 -15.12 -5.27 -11.25
N MET A 185 -15.68 -4.08 -10.98
CA MET A 185 -17.06 -3.73 -11.32
C MET A 185 -17.32 -3.70 -12.83
N ASP A 186 -16.35 -3.23 -13.61
CA ASP A 186 -16.42 -3.24 -15.08
C ASP A 186 -16.53 -4.67 -15.60
N ARG A 187 -15.82 -5.64 -15.00
CA ARG A 187 -15.92 -7.06 -15.38
C ARG A 187 -17.20 -7.71 -14.89
N VAL A 188 -17.66 -7.38 -13.68
CA VAL A 188 -18.92 -7.88 -13.11
C VAL A 188 -20.12 -7.49 -13.98
N ARG A 189 -20.10 -6.28 -14.56
CA ARG A 189 -21.24 -5.72 -15.31
C ARG A 189 -21.30 -6.11 -16.77
N GLN A 190 -20.35 -6.89 -17.28
CA GLN A 190 -20.37 -7.28 -18.69
C GLN A 190 -21.56 -8.22 -18.97
N PRO A 191 -22.42 -7.89 -19.96
CA PRO A 191 -23.73 -8.54 -20.15
C PRO A 191 -23.66 -10.04 -20.47
N ASP A 192 -22.50 -10.53 -20.93
CA ASP A 192 -22.34 -11.93 -21.36
C ASP A 192 -21.97 -12.90 -20.22
N ASN A 193 -21.89 -12.45 -18.96
CA ASN A 193 -21.42 -13.28 -17.82
C ASN A 193 -20.12 -14.06 -18.13
N ALA A 194 -19.31 -13.54 -19.05
CA ALA A 194 -18.16 -14.26 -19.58
C ALA A 194 -17.10 -14.47 -18.49
N ILE A 195 -17.01 -13.58 -17.51
CA ILE A 195 -16.04 -13.67 -16.41
C ILE A 195 -16.78 -14.11 -15.16
N GLN A 196 -16.52 -15.34 -14.73
CA GLN A 196 -17.09 -15.91 -13.50
C GLN A 196 -16.09 -15.84 -12.35
N ASN A 197 -14.80 -15.69 -12.68
CA ASN A 197 -13.71 -15.74 -11.71
C ASN A 197 -12.83 -14.50 -11.83
N ILE A 198 -12.57 -13.85 -10.70
CA ILE A 198 -11.61 -12.74 -10.60
C ILE A 198 -10.45 -13.19 -9.73
N ARG A 199 -9.26 -13.13 -10.29
CA ARG A 199 -8.01 -13.42 -9.58
C ARG A 199 -7.26 -12.13 -9.30
N LEU A 200 -6.98 -11.84 -8.04
CA LEU A 200 -6.13 -10.73 -7.64
C LEU A 200 -4.71 -11.23 -7.37
N ILE A 201 -3.69 -10.62 -7.96
CA ILE A 201 -2.28 -10.94 -7.68
C ILE A 201 -1.56 -9.66 -7.29
N SER A 202 -1.27 -9.50 -6.00
CA SER A 202 -0.48 -8.36 -5.52
C SER A 202 0.99 -8.72 -5.45
N VAL A 203 1.81 -8.08 -6.28
CA VAL A 203 3.28 -8.23 -6.27
C VAL A 203 3.91 -7.19 -5.35
N GLY A 204 4.76 -7.63 -4.41
CA GLY A 204 5.33 -6.77 -3.38
C GLY A 204 4.28 -6.27 -2.38
N ALA A 205 3.37 -7.15 -1.97
CA ALA A 205 2.16 -6.77 -1.23
C ALA A 205 2.44 -6.15 0.16
N GLY A 206 3.64 -6.34 0.72
CA GLY A 206 4.04 -5.81 2.02
C GLY A 206 3.00 -6.12 3.11
N TYR A 207 2.55 -5.08 3.82
CA TYR A 207 1.47 -5.19 4.81
C TYR A 207 0.15 -4.58 4.34
N ASP A 208 -0.07 -4.57 3.03
CA ASP A 208 -1.36 -4.22 2.46
C ASP A 208 -2.45 -5.22 2.93
N VAL A 209 -3.67 -4.71 3.11
CA VAL A 209 -4.86 -5.50 3.50
C VAL A 209 -5.92 -5.49 2.41
N ARG A 210 -5.68 -4.86 1.26
CA ARG A 210 -6.63 -4.74 0.16
C ARG A 210 -7.21 -6.08 -0.27
N CYS A 211 -6.36 -7.09 -0.51
CA CYS A 211 -6.83 -8.42 -0.92
C CYS A 211 -7.70 -9.07 0.15
N SER A 212 -7.31 -9.00 1.44
CA SER A 212 -8.14 -9.52 2.54
C SER A 212 -9.48 -8.80 2.63
N ARG A 213 -9.48 -7.47 2.47
CA ARG A 213 -10.69 -6.63 2.50
C ARG A 213 -11.62 -6.99 1.35
N LEU A 214 -11.11 -7.02 0.11
CA LEU A 214 -11.90 -7.32 -1.08
C LEU A 214 -12.45 -8.75 -1.04
N LEU A 215 -11.63 -9.75 -0.70
CA LEU A 215 -12.08 -11.14 -0.56
C LEU A 215 -13.22 -11.28 0.45
N SER A 216 -13.14 -10.55 1.57
CA SER A 216 -14.16 -10.62 2.63
C SER A 216 -15.44 -9.89 2.24
N GLN A 217 -15.34 -8.77 1.52
CA GLN A 217 -16.50 -8.00 1.04
C GLN A 217 -17.24 -8.77 -0.07
N TYR A 218 -16.52 -9.19 -1.10
CA TYR A 218 -17.14 -9.87 -2.25
C TYR A 218 -17.71 -11.24 -1.89
N TYR A 219 -17.11 -11.95 -0.94
CA TYR A 219 -17.68 -13.21 -0.46
C TYR A 219 -19.03 -13.03 0.24
N ALA A 220 -19.26 -11.89 0.92
CA ALA A 220 -20.52 -11.64 1.60
C ALA A 220 -21.62 -11.18 0.65
N ASP A 221 -21.25 -10.47 -0.41
CA ASP A 221 -22.19 -9.70 -1.23
C ASP A 221 -22.49 -10.31 -2.62
N HIS A 222 -21.65 -11.23 -3.13
CA HIS A 222 -21.73 -11.70 -4.52
C HIS A 222 -21.64 -13.23 -4.64
N ASP A 223 -22.79 -13.89 -4.81
CA ASP A 223 -22.86 -15.35 -5.04
C ASP A 223 -22.43 -15.77 -6.47
N THR A 224 -22.36 -14.81 -7.40
CA THR A 224 -22.13 -15.10 -8.82
C THR A 224 -20.67 -15.06 -9.25
N ILE A 225 -19.79 -14.42 -8.47
CA ILE A 225 -18.38 -14.24 -8.82
C ILE A 225 -17.49 -14.88 -7.77
N GLN A 226 -16.63 -15.79 -8.23
CA GLN A 226 -15.60 -16.34 -7.36
C GLN A 226 -14.39 -15.42 -7.40
N MET A 227 -13.96 -14.96 -6.22
CA MET A 227 -12.75 -14.15 -6.08
C MET A 227 -11.66 -14.97 -5.38
N THR A 228 -10.49 -15.03 -6.01
CA THR A 228 -9.25 -15.55 -5.39
C THR A 228 -8.24 -14.42 -5.30
N ALA A 229 -7.38 -14.46 -4.28
CA ALA A 229 -6.32 -13.47 -4.15
C ALA A 229 -5.02 -14.09 -3.67
N TYR A 230 -3.93 -13.63 -4.28
CA TYR A 230 -2.56 -14.03 -4.01
C TYR A 230 -1.76 -12.79 -3.66
N GLU A 231 -0.92 -12.89 -2.64
CA GLU A 231 -0.02 -11.83 -2.25
C GLU A 231 1.41 -12.35 -2.20
N CYS A 232 2.25 -11.73 -3.01
CA CYS A 232 3.59 -12.18 -3.29
C CYS A 232 4.61 -11.22 -2.69
N ASP A 233 5.53 -11.71 -1.87
CA ASP A 233 6.60 -10.90 -1.26
C ASP A 233 7.77 -11.78 -0.81
N LEU A 234 8.84 -11.19 -0.28
CA LEU A 234 9.96 -11.92 0.29
C LEU A 234 9.52 -12.82 1.44
N ASP A 235 10.17 -13.98 1.60
CA ASP A 235 9.85 -14.99 2.63
C ASP A 235 9.63 -14.39 4.03
N HIS A 236 10.57 -13.58 4.50
CA HIS A 236 10.49 -12.96 5.81
C HIS A 236 9.34 -11.94 5.94
N VAL A 237 8.90 -11.32 4.83
CA VAL A 237 7.73 -10.43 4.79
C VAL A 237 6.46 -11.27 4.85
N VAL A 238 6.38 -12.35 4.09
CA VAL A 238 5.27 -13.33 4.10
C VAL A 238 5.07 -13.92 5.49
N GLN A 239 6.13 -14.40 6.14
CA GLN A 239 6.05 -14.93 7.51
C GLN A 239 5.54 -13.89 8.52
N SER A 240 5.95 -12.63 8.35
CA SER A 240 5.48 -11.53 9.21
C SER A 240 4.02 -11.20 8.91
N LYS A 241 3.62 -11.20 7.64
CA LYS A 241 2.26 -10.95 7.18
C LYS A 241 1.31 -12.03 7.67
N GLN A 242 1.70 -13.31 7.64
CA GLN A 242 0.90 -14.41 8.19
C GLN A 242 0.48 -14.12 9.63
N LYS A 243 1.43 -13.69 10.48
CA LYS A 243 1.13 -13.33 11.88
C LYS A 243 0.23 -12.10 12.02
N ILE A 244 0.28 -11.17 11.06
CA ILE A 244 -0.65 -10.04 10.96
C ILE A 244 -2.04 -10.54 10.55
N LEU A 245 -2.15 -11.45 9.59
CA LEU A 245 -3.43 -12.04 9.17
C LEU A 245 -4.05 -12.87 10.29
N ASP A 246 -3.29 -13.69 11.02
CA ASP A 246 -3.77 -14.41 12.21
C ASP A 246 -4.31 -13.45 13.29
N ARG A 247 -3.77 -12.23 13.35
CA ARG A 247 -4.26 -11.16 14.22
C ARG A 247 -5.55 -10.55 13.68
N ILE A 248 -5.66 -10.33 12.38
CA ILE A 248 -6.89 -9.86 11.75
C ILE A 248 -7.98 -10.91 11.93
N GLN A 249 -7.73 -12.18 11.63
CA GLN A 249 -8.66 -13.30 11.81
C GLN A 249 -9.23 -13.37 13.23
N ARG A 250 -8.39 -13.20 14.26
CA ARG A 250 -8.85 -13.13 15.66
C ARG A 250 -9.72 -11.92 15.98
N ARG A 251 -9.59 -10.83 15.22
CA ARG A 251 -10.39 -9.60 15.39
C ARG A 251 -11.62 -9.59 14.48
N ARG A 252 -11.59 -10.37 13.40
CA ARG A 252 -12.61 -10.49 12.36
C ARG A 252 -12.78 -11.98 12.01
N PRO A 253 -13.53 -12.77 12.79
CA PRO A 253 -13.60 -14.22 12.57
C PRO A 253 -14.16 -14.65 11.20
N GLN A 254 -14.87 -13.76 10.52
CA GLN A 254 -15.41 -13.99 9.18
C GLN A 254 -14.52 -13.44 8.06
N SER A 255 -13.33 -12.91 8.37
CA SER A 255 -12.41 -12.43 7.33
C SER A 255 -11.90 -13.59 6.50
N ARG A 256 -11.77 -13.34 5.19
CA ARG A 256 -11.02 -14.17 4.26
C ARG A 256 -9.68 -13.52 3.98
N HIS A 257 -8.70 -14.37 3.71
CA HIS A 257 -7.31 -13.99 3.56
C HIS A 257 -6.75 -14.49 2.23
N PRO A 258 -5.86 -13.72 1.59
CA PRO A 258 -5.19 -14.16 0.38
C PRO A 258 -4.23 -15.31 0.67
N THR A 259 -3.94 -16.10 -0.34
CA THR A 259 -2.83 -17.05 -0.31
C THR A 259 -1.53 -16.27 -0.34
N LEU A 260 -0.68 -16.44 0.68
CA LEU A 260 0.61 -15.77 0.75
C LEU A 260 1.68 -16.62 0.06
N ILE A 261 2.43 -16.03 -0.86
CA ILE A 261 3.46 -16.73 -1.60
C ILE A 261 4.79 -16.00 -1.45
N SER A 262 5.82 -16.75 -1.06
CA SER A 262 7.18 -16.25 -0.97
C SER A 262 7.85 -16.24 -2.34
N MET A 263 8.31 -15.08 -2.79
CA MET A 263 9.14 -14.92 -3.98
C MET A 263 10.09 -13.73 -3.83
N ASP A 264 11.27 -13.81 -4.45
CA ASP A 264 12.12 -12.64 -4.66
C ASP A 264 11.86 -12.07 -6.05
N LEU A 265 11.27 -10.88 -6.13
CA LEU A 265 10.96 -10.25 -7.40
C LEU A 265 12.21 -9.95 -8.25
N ASN A 266 13.42 -9.94 -7.67
CA ASN A 266 14.67 -9.82 -8.44
C ASN A 266 15.10 -11.13 -9.13
N ASP A 267 14.50 -12.26 -8.77
CA ASP A 267 14.74 -13.57 -9.37
C ASP A 267 13.64 -13.91 -10.40
N LEU A 268 13.54 -13.08 -11.44
CA LEU A 268 12.48 -13.20 -12.46
C LEU A 268 12.47 -14.58 -13.14
N ASN A 269 13.64 -15.05 -13.57
CA ASN A 269 13.79 -16.30 -14.33
C ASN A 269 13.70 -17.56 -13.45
N GLY A 270 13.82 -17.42 -12.13
CA GLY A 270 13.67 -18.52 -11.19
C GLY A 270 12.28 -18.50 -10.57
N THR A 271 12.23 -18.08 -9.31
CA THR A 271 11.05 -18.21 -8.45
C THR A 271 9.81 -17.47 -8.96
N VAL A 272 9.96 -16.29 -9.59
CA VAL A 272 8.80 -15.49 -10.02
C VAL A 272 8.08 -16.12 -11.19
N THR A 273 8.80 -16.53 -12.24
CA THR A 273 8.21 -17.19 -13.43
C THR A 273 7.47 -18.44 -13.04
N GLN A 274 8.12 -19.33 -12.28
CA GLN A 274 7.50 -20.57 -11.82
C GLN A 274 6.23 -20.27 -11.01
N THR A 275 6.30 -19.34 -10.05
CA THR A 275 5.16 -19.03 -9.19
C THR A 275 3.99 -18.46 -9.97
N LEU A 276 4.23 -17.50 -10.89
CA LEU A 276 3.15 -16.92 -11.69
C LEU A 276 2.52 -17.96 -12.63
N GLN A 277 3.33 -18.82 -13.23
CA GLN A 277 2.85 -19.94 -14.03
C GLN A 277 2.01 -20.91 -13.19
N GLU A 278 2.44 -21.26 -11.98
CA GLU A 278 1.67 -22.12 -11.08
C GLU A 278 0.33 -21.50 -10.72
N ILE A 279 0.31 -20.23 -10.29
CA ILE A 279 -0.94 -19.52 -9.92
C ILE A 279 -1.90 -19.43 -11.11
N ILE A 280 -1.40 -19.08 -12.29
CA ILE A 280 -2.25 -18.70 -13.42
C ILE A 280 -2.64 -19.92 -14.27
N LEU A 281 -1.72 -20.85 -14.50
CA LEU A 281 -1.93 -22.02 -15.36
C LEU A 281 -2.58 -23.20 -14.63
N GLN A 282 -2.28 -23.46 -13.35
CA GLN A 282 -2.84 -24.63 -12.65
C GLN A 282 -4.35 -24.52 -12.43
N ASP A 283 -4.86 -23.31 -12.19
CA ASP A 283 -6.30 -23.03 -12.16
C ASP A 283 -6.99 -23.30 -13.52
N GLY A 284 -6.24 -23.32 -14.63
CA GLY A 284 -6.75 -23.58 -15.97
C GLY A 284 -6.72 -25.05 -16.41
N GLY A 285 -6.05 -25.93 -15.66
CA GLY A 285 -5.62 -27.25 -16.15
C GLY A 285 -6.42 -28.47 -15.66
N ASN A 286 -7.34 -28.33 -14.70
CA ASN A 286 -7.95 -29.49 -14.04
C ASN A 286 -9.43 -29.78 -14.39
N ASN A 287 -10.02 -29.03 -15.34
CA ASN A 287 -11.38 -29.30 -15.80
C ASN A 287 -11.35 -29.90 -17.22
N ASN A 288 -11.34 -31.23 -17.29
CA ASN A 288 -11.70 -32.02 -18.48
C ASN A 288 -13.19 -31.87 -18.87
N ASN A 289 -13.90 -30.89 -18.33
CA ASN A 289 -15.28 -30.58 -18.62
C ASN A 289 -15.34 -29.27 -19.40
N ASN A 290 -16.11 -29.27 -20.51
CA ASN A 290 -16.30 -28.17 -21.48
C ASN A 290 -16.78 -26.80 -20.92
N ASN A 291 -16.80 -26.59 -19.60
CA ASN A 291 -17.09 -25.32 -18.96
C ASN A 291 -15.82 -24.75 -18.31
N LYS A 292 -14.84 -24.35 -19.12
CA LYS A 292 -13.71 -23.55 -18.63
C LYS A 292 -14.26 -22.18 -18.24
N GLN A 293 -14.48 -21.97 -16.94
CA GLN A 293 -14.88 -20.67 -16.42
C GLN A 293 -13.83 -19.64 -16.82
N SER A 294 -14.25 -18.55 -17.47
CA SER A 294 -13.30 -17.52 -17.84
C SER A 294 -12.88 -16.71 -16.61
N THR A 295 -11.57 -16.58 -16.46
CA THR A 295 -10.92 -15.92 -15.33
C THR A 295 -10.29 -14.62 -15.82
N HIS A 296 -10.54 -13.54 -15.09
CA HIS A 296 -9.84 -12.27 -15.26
C HIS A 296 -8.79 -12.08 -14.16
N THR A 297 -7.54 -11.80 -14.54
CA THR A 297 -6.44 -11.60 -13.58
C THR A 297 -6.12 -10.11 -13.42
N ILE A 298 -6.24 -9.59 -12.21
CA ILE A 298 -5.85 -8.21 -11.86
C ILE A 298 -4.53 -8.26 -11.08
N PHE A 299 -3.44 -7.88 -11.74
CA PHE A 299 -2.17 -7.65 -11.10
C PHE A 299 -2.16 -6.29 -10.39
N ILE A 300 -1.58 -6.25 -9.18
CA ILE A 300 -1.56 -5.06 -8.33
C ILE A 300 -0.12 -4.80 -7.87
N SER A 301 0.39 -3.60 -8.11
CA SER A 301 1.74 -3.19 -7.68
C SER A 301 1.70 -1.82 -6.97
N GLU A 302 2.19 -1.76 -5.71
CA GLU A 302 2.23 -0.51 -4.94
C GLU A 302 3.58 -0.28 -4.26
N GLY A 303 4.43 0.53 -4.88
CA GLY A 303 5.68 1.02 -4.28
C GLY A 303 6.72 -0.08 -3.99
N VAL A 304 6.77 -1.10 -4.84
CA VAL A 304 7.77 -2.17 -4.84
C VAL A 304 8.81 -2.01 -5.95
N MET A 305 8.40 -1.61 -7.16
CA MET A 305 9.29 -1.50 -8.33
C MET A 305 10.43 -0.51 -8.11
N ILE A 306 10.23 0.50 -7.27
CA ILE A 306 11.30 1.43 -6.83
C ILE A 306 12.48 0.77 -6.11
N TYR A 307 12.34 -0.49 -5.65
CA TYR A 307 13.35 -1.23 -4.90
C TYR A 307 13.96 -2.40 -5.69
N LEU A 308 13.48 -2.65 -6.91
CA LEU A 308 13.97 -3.75 -7.74
C LEU A 308 15.23 -3.34 -8.52
N ASN A 309 16.02 -4.33 -8.91
CA ASN A 309 17.20 -4.14 -9.75
C ASN A 309 16.81 -3.59 -11.13
N GLN A 310 17.77 -2.95 -11.80
CA GLN A 310 17.58 -2.40 -13.14
C GLN A 310 17.07 -3.48 -14.10
N GLY A 311 16.06 -3.15 -14.92
CA GLY A 311 15.43 -4.07 -15.88
C GLY A 311 14.37 -5.01 -15.27
N VAL A 312 14.39 -5.24 -13.96
CA VAL A 312 13.42 -6.12 -13.29
C VAL A 312 11.98 -5.59 -13.37
N PRO A 313 11.69 -4.28 -13.16
CA PRO A 313 10.32 -3.76 -13.32
C PRO A 313 9.73 -4.02 -14.71
N SER A 314 10.52 -3.82 -15.77
CA SER A 314 10.10 -4.09 -17.16
C SER A 314 9.86 -5.59 -17.36
N GLY A 315 10.83 -6.43 -16.98
CA GLY A 315 10.70 -7.89 -17.11
C GLY A 315 9.52 -8.46 -16.32
N LEU A 316 9.17 -7.87 -15.17
CA LEU A 316 7.99 -8.27 -14.40
C LEU A 316 6.69 -7.94 -15.14
N LEU A 317 6.58 -6.76 -15.75
CA LEU A 317 5.42 -6.39 -16.57
C LEU A 317 5.26 -7.35 -17.74
N GLN A 318 6.36 -7.64 -18.45
CA GLN A 318 6.37 -8.58 -19.58
C GLN A 318 5.92 -9.97 -19.12
N LEU A 319 6.54 -10.52 -18.08
CA LEU A 319 6.21 -11.84 -17.55
C LEU A 319 4.74 -11.96 -17.13
N CYS A 320 4.18 -10.95 -16.47
CA CYS A 320 2.76 -10.91 -16.12
C CYS A 320 1.86 -10.98 -17.37
N SER A 321 2.21 -10.26 -18.43
CA SER A 321 1.44 -10.27 -19.69
C SER A 321 1.54 -11.62 -20.40
N GLU A 322 2.76 -12.16 -20.57
CA GLU A 322 3.02 -13.41 -21.27
C GLU A 322 2.34 -14.60 -20.57
N THR A 323 2.40 -14.63 -19.24
CA THR A 323 1.75 -15.68 -18.45
C THR A 323 0.22 -15.62 -18.59
N ALA A 324 -0.36 -14.40 -18.62
CA ALA A 324 -1.79 -14.22 -18.82
C ALA A 324 -2.25 -14.64 -20.23
N ILE A 325 -1.47 -14.30 -21.26
CA ILE A 325 -1.69 -14.71 -22.66
C ILE A 325 -1.62 -16.23 -22.77
N GLN A 326 -0.58 -16.85 -22.21
CA GLN A 326 -0.39 -18.30 -22.24
C GLN A 326 -1.56 -19.05 -21.59
N ALA A 327 -2.16 -18.48 -20.54
CA ALA A 327 -3.32 -19.04 -19.87
C ALA A 327 -4.64 -18.88 -20.66
N GLY A 328 -4.64 -18.04 -21.70
CA GLY A 328 -5.86 -17.58 -22.38
C GLY A 328 -6.77 -16.75 -21.47
N SER A 329 -6.18 -16.05 -20.50
CA SER A 329 -6.91 -15.22 -19.53
C SER A 329 -6.88 -13.75 -19.95
N THR A 330 -7.95 -13.03 -19.68
CA THR A 330 -7.90 -11.56 -19.75
C THR A 330 -7.19 -11.04 -18.51
N ALA A 331 -6.43 -9.96 -18.63
CA ALA A 331 -5.71 -9.40 -17.49
C ALA A 331 -5.66 -7.87 -17.50
N SER A 332 -5.48 -7.33 -16.30
CA SER A 332 -5.29 -5.90 -16.05
C SER A 332 -4.14 -5.70 -15.06
N PHE A 333 -3.38 -4.62 -15.22
CA PHE A 333 -2.28 -4.24 -14.35
C PHE A 333 -2.58 -2.89 -13.69
N CYS A 334 -2.92 -2.93 -12.41
CA CYS A 334 -3.20 -1.77 -11.57
C CYS A 334 -1.93 -1.40 -10.79
N PHE A 335 -1.46 -0.16 -10.91
CA PHE A 335 -0.21 0.23 -10.28
C PHE A 335 -0.23 1.61 -9.63
N ALA A 336 0.55 1.75 -8.57
CA ALA A 336 0.96 3.01 -7.97
C ALA A 336 2.44 2.89 -7.54
N ASP A 337 3.34 2.98 -8.52
CA ASP A 337 4.75 2.62 -8.39
C ASP A 337 5.67 3.51 -9.25
N ARG A 338 6.89 3.07 -9.53
CA ARG A 338 7.80 3.70 -10.49
C ARG A 338 8.12 2.74 -11.63
N LEU A 339 7.50 3.01 -12.76
CA LEU A 339 7.99 2.57 -14.06
C LEU A 339 9.40 3.11 -14.32
N GLU A 340 10.31 2.22 -14.72
CA GLU A 340 11.75 2.48 -14.82
C GLU A 340 12.07 3.45 -15.96
N ASN A 341 11.50 3.20 -17.15
CA ASN A 341 11.78 3.93 -18.38
C ASN A 341 10.85 5.14 -18.61
N VAL A 342 10.11 5.56 -17.58
CA VAL A 342 9.18 6.69 -17.66
C VAL A 342 9.76 7.89 -16.90
N PRO A 343 10.30 8.90 -17.61
CA PRO A 343 10.82 10.10 -16.98
C PRO A 343 9.67 10.96 -16.43
N GLY A 344 9.81 11.45 -15.19
CA GLY A 344 8.85 12.38 -14.61
C GLY A 344 7.45 11.77 -14.46
N GLY A 345 6.49 12.32 -15.19
CA GLY A 345 5.13 11.81 -15.38
C GLY A 345 4.74 11.78 -16.86
N ASP A 346 5.70 11.48 -17.75
CA ASP A 346 5.49 11.45 -19.19
C ASP A 346 4.55 10.31 -19.62
N ARG A 347 3.36 10.68 -20.12
CA ARG A 347 2.33 9.72 -20.54
C ARG A 347 2.73 8.94 -21.78
N GLU A 348 3.40 9.56 -22.75
CA GLU A 348 3.80 8.88 -23.99
C GLU A 348 4.89 7.84 -23.71
N ALA A 349 5.83 8.17 -22.83
CA ALA A 349 6.81 7.20 -22.34
C ALA A 349 6.13 6.05 -21.57
N ALA A 350 5.08 6.32 -20.79
CA ALA A 350 4.31 5.28 -20.09
C ALA A 350 3.55 4.36 -21.04
N ILE A 351 2.93 4.91 -22.10
CA ILE A 351 2.28 4.12 -23.16
C ILE A 351 3.30 3.19 -23.81
N LEU A 352 4.45 3.74 -24.21
CA LEU A 352 5.50 3.00 -24.89
C LEU A 352 6.10 1.89 -24.01
N GLU A 353 6.33 2.19 -22.73
CA GLU A 353 6.81 1.20 -21.76
C GLU A 353 5.80 0.06 -21.59
N LEU A 354 4.53 0.37 -21.37
CA LEU A 354 3.50 -0.65 -21.17
C LEU A 354 3.24 -1.46 -22.43
N SER A 355 3.17 -0.82 -23.60
CA SER A 355 2.90 -1.51 -24.87
C SER A 355 4.01 -2.49 -25.24
N ARG A 356 5.28 -2.12 -24.99
CA ARG A 356 6.43 -3.02 -25.18
C ARG A 356 6.38 -4.26 -24.28
N ASN A 357 5.68 -4.16 -23.15
CA ASN A 357 5.52 -5.24 -22.17
C ASN A 357 4.13 -5.90 -22.26
N GLY A 358 3.41 -5.76 -23.39
CA GLY A 358 2.14 -6.46 -23.65
C GLY A 358 0.90 -5.79 -23.06
N TRP A 359 0.97 -4.51 -22.67
CA TRP A 359 -0.12 -3.80 -22.01
C TRP A 359 -0.58 -2.55 -22.76
N GLU A 360 -1.89 -2.35 -22.87
CA GLU A 360 -2.52 -1.10 -23.28
C GLU A 360 -2.76 -0.20 -22.06
N LEU A 361 -2.22 1.02 -22.06
CA LEU A 361 -2.45 1.99 -20.99
C LEU A 361 -3.86 2.61 -21.09
N ILE A 362 -4.71 2.35 -20.09
CA ILE A 362 -6.10 2.83 -20.02
C ILE A 362 -6.20 4.13 -19.23
N ASP A 363 -5.63 4.16 -18.03
CA ASP A 363 -5.64 5.33 -17.15
C ASP A 363 -4.25 5.63 -16.60
N PHE A 364 -3.91 6.91 -16.46
CA PHE A 364 -2.59 7.35 -16.01
C PHE A 364 -2.66 8.65 -15.22
N CYS A 365 -2.30 8.59 -13.94
CA CYS A 365 -2.25 9.72 -13.04
C CYS A 365 -0.87 9.77 -12.36
N PRO A 366 0.10 10.51 -12.92
CA PRO A 366 1.37 10.71 -12.23
C PRO A 366 1.17 11.53 -10.96
N LYS A 367 2.09 11.40 -10.00
CA LYS A 367 2.10 12.21 -8.78
C LYS A 367 3.51 12.44 -8.23
N PRO A 368 3.69 13.42 -7.33
CA PRO A 368 4.97 13.61 -6.66
C PRO A 368 5.37 12.42 -5.77
N GLY A 369 6.67 12.19 -5.66
CA GLY A 369 7.27 11.18 -4.79
C GLY A 369 8.13 10.15 -5.53
N LEU A 370 8.44 9.04 -4.84
CA LEU A 370 9.22 7.93 -5.41
C LEU A 370 8.35 7.00 -6.24
N ALA A 371 7.24 6.50 -5.66
CA ALA A 371 6.17 5.83 -6.39
C ALA A 371 5.28 6.91 -7.02
N ARG A 372 5.63 7.30 -8.25
CA ARG A 372 5.12 8.50 -8.92
C ARG A 372 4.25 8.23 -10.13
N HIS A 373 4.18 7.00 -10.61
CA HIS A 373 3.32 6.60 -11.70
C HIS A 373 2.16 5.82 -11.11
N MET A 374 0.94 6.29 -11.33
CA MET A 374 -0.27 5.54 -10.99
C MET A 374 -1.03 5.30 -12.28
N GLY A 375 -1.51 4.07 -12.49
CA GLY A 375 -2.12 3.71 -13.77
C GLY A 375 -2.92 2.41 -13.73
N LEU A 376 -3.74 2.25 -14.75
CA LEU A 376 -4.42 1.02 -15.11
C LEU A 376 -4.02 0.68 -16.54
N ALA A 377 -3.57 -0.54 -16.75
CA ALA A 377 -3.33 -1.08 -18.08
C ALA A 377 -4.12 -2.38 -18.27
N ARG A 378 -4.51 -2.69 -19.51
CA ARG A 378 -5.19 -3.94 -19.89
C ARG A 378 -4.33 -4.72 -20.89
N LEU A 379 -4.42 -6.04 -20.86
CA LEU A 379 -3.68 -6.90 -21.77
C LEU A 379 -4.08 -6.61 -23.23
N LEU A 380 -3.08 -6.53 -24.13
CA LEU A 380 -3.27 -6.30 -25.57
C LEU A 380 -3.89 -7.48 -26.32
#